data_AF-A0A2D7EVI7-F1
#
_entry.id   AF-A0A2D7EVI7-F1
#
_cell.length_a   1.000
_cell.length_b   1.000
_cell.length_c   1.000
_cell.angle_alpha   90.00
_cell.angle_beta   90.00
_cell.angle_gamma   90.00
#
_symmetry.space_group_name_H-M   'P 1'
#
loop_
_entity.id
_entity.type
_entity.pdbx_description
1 polymer ?
#
loop_
_entity_poly.entity_id
_entity_poly.type
_entity_poly.pdbx_seq_one_letter_code
_entity_poly.pdbx_strand_id
1 'polypeptide(L)'
;MMAQEQQDEEICEKLEGWNHEDVGKRIPVRKTANGTYYNEPIVSVFCQFCGSEFIGPSREAGGFLGGHECLHAWEISQAMGRDDGMVE
;
A
#
# COMPACT_ATOMS: atom_id res chain seq x y z
N MET A 1 -26.77 18.20 -14.37
CA MET A 1 -26.61 16.75 -14.62
C MET A 1 -25.12 16.38 -14.55
N MET A 2 -24.43 16.75 -13.47
CA MET A 2 -22.95 16.61 -13.33
C MET A 2 -22.51 15.34 -12.58
N ALA A 3 -23.46 14.63 -11.96
CA ALA A 3 -23.14 13.54 -11.02
C ALA A 3 -22.84 12.20 -11.71
N GLN A 4 -23.21 12.04 -12.98
CA GLN A 4 -23.16 10.74 -13.66
C GLN A 4 -21.87 10.53 -14.46
N GLU A 5 -21.21 11.60 -14.89
CA GLU A 5 -19.88 11.54 -15.54
C GLU A 5 -18.74 11.40 -14.51
N GLN A 6 -18.85 12.04 -13.34
CA GLN A 6 -17.84 11.91 -12.27
C GLN A 6 -17.74 10.48 -11.71
N GLN A 7 -18.85 9.72 -11.72
CA GLN A 7 -18.90 8.37 -11.16
C GLN A 7 -18.12 7.32 -11.98
N ASP A 8 -17.91 7.55 -13.29
CA ASP A 8 -17.23 6.59 -14.17
C ASP A 8 -15.70 6.71 -14.06
N GLU A 9 -15.18 7.95 -13.93
CA GLU A 9 -13.75 8.22 -13.72
C GLU A 9 -13.24 7.77 -12.34
N GLU A 10 -14.15 7.52 -11.39
CA GLU A 10 -13.85 7.07 -10.03
C GLU A 10 -13.77 5.53 -9.90
N ILE A 11 -14.05 4.76 -10.95
CA ILE A 11 -14.07 3.29 -10.89
C ILE A 11 -12.79 2.69 -11.51
N CYS A 12 -12.19 1.73 -10.82
CA CYS A 12 -11.09 0.92 -11.34
C CYS A 12 -11.56 -0.52 -11.56
N GLU A 13 -11.52 -0.97 -12.81
CA GLU A 13 -11.82 -2.35 -13.19
C GLU A 13 -10.61 -3.29 -13.02
N LYS A 14 -9.40 -2.73 -12.94
CA LYS A 14 -8.17 -3.50 -12.77
C LYS A 14 -8.09 -4.10 -11.37
N LEU A 15 -7.66 -5.35 -11.29
CA LEU A 15 -7.49 -6.09 -10.04
C LEU A 15 -6.02 -6.30 -9.63
N GLU A 16 -5.08 -5.86 -10.46
CA GLU A 16 -3.63 -5.94 -10.25
C GLU A 16 -2.90 -4.91 -11.12
N GLY A 17 -1.61 -4.69 -10.84
CA GLY A 17 -0.74 -3.85 -11.69
C GLY A 17 -1.10 -2.36 -11.69
N TRP A 18 -1.57 -1.82 -10.57
CA TRP A 18 -1.95 -0.42 -10.44
C TRP A 18 -0.77 0.53 -10.58
N ASN A 19 -1.05 1.69 -11.18
CA ASN A 19 -0.09 2.78 -11.33
C ASN A 19 -0.64 4.09 -10.74
N HIS A 20 0.12 5.17 -10.88
CA HIS A 20 -0.25 6.50 -10.38
C HIS A 20 -1.57 7.05 -10.95
N GLU A 21 -1.96 6.65 -12.17
CA GLU A 21 -3.20 7.08 -12.81
C GLU A 21 -4.43 6.39 -12.22
N ASP A 22 -4.24 5.30 -11.48
CA ASP A 22 -5.30 4.56 -10.81
C ASP A 22 -5.53 5.04 -9.37
N VAL A 23 -4.63 5.86 -8.81
CA VAL A 23 -4.74 6.39 -7.45
C VAL A 23 -5.99 7.28 -7.32
N GLY A 24 -6.75 7.07 -6.27
CA GLY A 24 -8.03 7.75 -6.02
C GLY A 24 -9.24 7.05 -6.61
N LYS A 25 -9.05 6.15 -7.59
CA LYS A 25 -10.13 5.29 -8.09
C LYS A 25 -10.50 4.21 -7.07
N ARG A 26 -11.69 3.63 -7.24
CA ARG A 26 -12.25 2.61 -6.36
C ARG A 26 -12.55 1.33 -7.12
N ILE A 27 -12.18 0.21 -6.53
CA ILE A 27 -12.55 -1.11 -7.00
C ILE A 27 -13.92 -1.45 -6.38
N PRO A 28 -14.99 -1.59 -7.17
CA PRO A 28 -16.34 -1.73 -6.65
C PRO A 28 -16.53 -3.04 -5.89
N VAL A 29 -15.99 -4.14 -6.42
CA VAL A 29 -15.95 -5.44 -5.76
C VAL A 29 -14.65 -6.15 -6.09
N ARG A 30 -13.90 -6.56 -5.06
CA ARG A 30 -12.68 -7.36 -5.20
C ARG A 30 -12.78 -8.63 -4.38
N LYS A 31 -12.68 -9.78 -5.04
CA LYS A 31 -12.71 -11.10 -4.39
C LYS A 31 -11.30 -11.65 -4.31
N THR A 32 -10.86 -11.97 -3.10
CA THR A 32 -9.52 -12.53 -2.82
C THR A 32 -9.65 -13.79 -1.98
N ALA A 33 -8.56 -14.57 -1.85
CA ALA A 33 -8.52 -15.70 -0.93
C ALA A 33 -8.78 -15.31 0.54
N ASN A 34 -8.52 -14.04 0.90
CA ASN A 34 -8.64 -13.52 2.25
C ASN A 34 -10.00 -12.86 2.55
N GLY A 35 -10.87 -12.76 1.56
CA GLY A 35 -12.18 -12.12 1.70
C GLY A 35 -12.62 -11.33 0.46
N THR A 36 -13.83 -10.78 0.55
CA THR A 36 -14.41 -9.88 -0.46
C THR A 36 -14.43 -8.46 0.07
N TYR A 37 -13.95 -7.53 -0.74
CA TYR A 37 -13.89 -6.09 -0.43
C TYR A 37 -14.80 -5.32 -1.39
N TYR A 38 -15.40 -4.26 -0.87
CA TYR A 38 -16.35 -3.43 -1.61
C TYR A 38 -15.89 -1.97 -1.56
N ASN A 39 -15.98 -1.28 -2.70
CA ASN A 39 -15.57 0.12 -2.85
C ASN A 39 -14.16 0.39 -2.30
N GLU A 40 -13.23 -0.52 -2.56
CA GLU A 40 -11.86 -0.45 -2.04
C GLU A 40 -11.06 0.61 -2.83
N PRO A 41 -10.58 1.68 -2.19
CA PRO A 41 -9.82 2.71 -2.89
C PRO A 41 -8.39 2.24 -3.18
N ILE A 42 -7.88 2.67 -4.33
CA ILE A 42 -6.46 2.54 -4.70
C ILE A 42 -5.74 3.79 -4.18
N VAL A 43 -4.66 3.56 -3.45
CA VAL A 43 -3.85 4.59 -2.78
C VAL A 43 -2.39 4.45 -3.19
N SER A 44 -1.65 5.56 -3.12
CA SER A 44 -0.20 5.57 -3.05
C SER A 44 0.21 5.96 -1.64
N VAL A 45 1.07 5.14 -1.01
CA VAL A 45 1.63 5.41 0.32
C VAL A 45 3.14 5.26 0.29
N PHE A 46 3.81 6.04 1.14
CA PHE A 46 5.27 6.03 1.27
C PHE A 46 5.68 5.60 2.66
N CYS A 47 6.66 4.70 2.74
CA CYS A 47 7.33 4.40 4.00
C CYS A 47 8.07 5.66 4.49
N GLN A 48 7.81 6.08 5.73
CA GLN A 48 8.38 7.31 6.29
C GLN A 48 9.89 7.22 6.58
N PHE A 49 10.44 6.00 6.62
CA PHE A 49 11.85 5.76 6.90
C PHE A 49 12.71 5.73 5.63
N CYS A 50 12.28 5.02 4.59
CA CYS A 50 13.09 4.77 3.38
C CYS A 50 12.52 5.39 2.10
N GLY A 51 11.31 5.94 2.14
CA GLY A 51 10.64 6.51 0.97
C GLY A 51 10.15 5.50 -0.07
N SER A 52 10.24 4.19 0.20
CA SER A 52 9.65 3.18 -0.68
C SER A 52 8.15 3.41 -0.85
N GLU A 53 7.70 3.33 -2.09
CA GLU A 53 6.30 3.53 -2.47
C GLU A 53 5.57 2.19 -2.62
N PHE A 54 4.31 2.17 -2.18
CA PHE A 54 3.34 1.16 -2.54
C PHE A 54 2.14 1.82 -3.23
N ILE A 55 1.76 1.31 -4.40
CA ILE A 55 0.54 1.69 -5.11
C ILE A 55 -0.37 0.47 -5.18
N GLY A 56 -1.59 0.61 -4.65
CA GLY A 56 -2.54 -0.48 -4.68
C GLY A 56 -3.69 -0.29 -3.71
N PRO A 57 -4.43 -1.36 -3.41
CA PRO A 57 -5.63 -1.29 -2.60
C PRO A 57 -5.30 -0.91 -1.15
N SER A 58 -6.12 -0.03 -0.57
CA SER A 58 -5.88 0.53 0.78
C SER A 58 -5.62 -0.50 1.88
N ARG A 59 -6.22 -1.70 1.79
CA ARG A 59 -5.97 -2.79 2.74
C ARG A 59 -4.53 -3.29 2.69
N GLU A 60 -4.00 -3.50 1.49
CA GLU A 60 -2.61 -3.93 1.29
C GLU A 60 -1.63 -2.81 1.61
N ALA A 61 -2.00 -1.55 1.34
CA ALA A 61 -1.21 -0.39 1.74
C ALA A 61 -0.99 -0.34 3.26
N GLY A 62 -2.01 -0.69 4.07
CA GLY A 62 -1.84 -0.84 5.52
C GLY A 62 -0.86 -1.95 5.91
N GLY A 63 -0.91 -3.09 5.21
CA GLY A 63 0.04 -4.19 5.40
C GLY A 63 1.46 -3.82 5.01
N PHE A 64 1.64 -3.07 3.91
CA PHE A 64 2.92 -2.51 3.52
C PHE A 64 3.46 -1.58 4.61
N LEU A 65 2.69 -0.59 5.05
CA LEU A 65 3.15 0.37 6.07
C LEU A 65 3.57 -0.33 7.37
N GLY A 66 2.70 -1.21 7.91
CA GLY A 66 3.01 -1.91 9.16
C GLY A 66 4.12 -2.94 9.02
N GLY A 67 4.11 -3.75 7.96
CA GLY A 67 5.14 -4.77 7.74
C GLY A 67 6.51 -4.18 7.42
N HIS A 68 6.55 -3.10 6.65
CA HIS A 68 7.78 -2.40 6.29
C HIS A 68 8.35 -1.61 7.48
N GLU A 69 7.51 -0.97 8.31
CA GLU A 69 7.95 -0.36 9.56
C GLU A 69 8.59 -1.40 10.51
N CYS A 70 7.97 -2.57 10.65
CA CYS A 70 8.53 -3.67 11.44
C CYS A 70 9.91 -4.13 10.92
N LEU A 71 10.10 -4.17 9.60
CA LEU A 71 11.40 -4.48 9.00
C LEU A 71 12.45 -3.45 9.43
N HIS A 72 12.15 -2.15 9.30
CA HIS A 72 13.08 -1.11 9.71
C HIS A 72 13.39 -1.13 11.20
N ALA A 73 12.39 -1.37 12.06
CA ALA A 73 12.61 -1.50 13.49
C ALA A 73 13.60 -2.65 13.80
N TRP A 74 13.48 -3.77 13.09
CA TRP A 74 14.44 -4.87 13.17
C TRP A 74 15.82 -4.48 12.65
N GLU A 75 15.93 -3.86 11.47
CA GLU A 75 17.21 -3.41 10.89
C GLU A 75 17.97 -2.47 11.82
N ILE A 76 17.28 -1.50 12.42
CA ILE A 76 17.84 -0.56 13.40
C ILE A 76 18.31 -1.31 14.65
N SER A 77 17.51 -2.27 15.15
CA SER A 77 17.90 -3.09 16.31
C SER A 77 19.17 -3.90 16.04
N GLN A 78 19.31 -4.46 14.83
CA GLN A 78 20.53 -5.16 14.41
C GLN A 78 21.73 -4.21 14.29
N ALA A 79 21.52 -2.97 13.85
CA ALA A 79 22.60 -1.97 13.76
C ALA A 79 23.03 -1.44 15.14
N MET A 80 22.08 -1.21 16.05
CA MET A 80 22.34 -0.71 17.40
C MET A 80 22.92 -1.80 18.33
N GLY A 81 22.60 -3.07 18.10
CA GLY A 81 23.18 -4.20 18.83
C GLY A 81 24.66 -4.48 18.50
N ARG A 82 25.23 -3.81 17.49
CA ARG A 82 26.63 -3.97 17.02
C ARG A 82 27.61 -3.01 17.70
N ASP A 83 27.35 -2.62 18.95
CA ASP A 83 28.29 -1.83 19.79
C ASP A 83 29.21 -2.76 20.62
N ASP A 84 29.72 -3.84 20.03
CA ASP A 84 30.75 -4.68 20.65
C ASP A 84 32.05 -4.76 19.82
N GLY A 85 32.11 -4.04 18.69
CA GLY A 85 33.31 -3.92 17.87
C GLY A 85 33.80 -5.24 17.25
N MET A 86 33.00 -6.30 17.28
CA MET A 86 33.34 -7.59 16.67
C MET A 86 32.66 -7.71 15.31
N VAL A 87 33.49 -7.68 14.27
CA VAL A 87 33.09 -8.07 12.91
C VAL A 87 33.22 -9.59 12.79
N GLU A 88 32.19 -10.24 12.25
CA GLU A 88 32.35 -11.45 11.44
C GLU A 88 32.23 -11.06 9.97
#